data_AF-A0A523CZY0-F1
#
_entry.id   AF-A0A523CZY0-F1
#
_cell.length_a   1.000
_cell.length_b   1.000
_cell.length_c   1.000
_cell.angle_alpha   90.00
_cell.angle_beta   90.00
_cell.angle_gamma   90.00
#
_symmetry.space_group_name_H-M   'P 1'
#
loop_
_entity.id
_entity.type
_entity.pdbx_description
1 polymer ?
#
loop_
_entity_poly.entity_id
_entity_poly.type
_entity_poly.pdbx_seq_one_letter_code
_entity_poly.pdbx_strand_id
1 'polypeptide(L)'
;MTSSRELQALKDRMEKMETRSRRIRNLSLSGFLALLSVLLLGQAAPSKTLEGQELILTDGNGLRRVVISAQVAGEPVIALLDVEGQIRAGMRLRDGDPGMFLNDTHGREAMRMALGSAGPEIFLYDDNQVARTGFAVQNNVPGLFLRDADRKERLNITVQDGGPSIMLKDSSERSRLQLAFNNNRPMILLSDQNAAARISVLVDRDGDPSVNLRDHASNAAARFSLTGSEPSILLIEKNGDKIFERP
;
A
#
# COMPACT_ATOMS: atom_id res chain seq x y z
N MET A 1 -79.38 -46.74 -36.34
CA MET A 1 -78.37 -46.99 -35.27
C MET A 1 -76.94 -47.19 -35.79
N THR A 2 -76.71 -47.35 -37.09
CA THR A 2 -75.38 -47.58 -37.71
C THR A 2 -74.48 -46.33 -37.78
N SER A 3 -75.05 -45.15 -38.06
CA SER A 3 -74.28 -43.90 -38.23
C SER A 3 -73.57 -43.39 -36.96
N SER A 4 -74.11 -43.67 -35.76
CA SER A 4 -73.48 -43.28 -34.49
C SER A 4 -72.19 -44.06 -34.20
N ARG A 5 -72.16 -45.36 -34.53
CA ARG A 5 -70.98 -46.22 -34.32
C ARG A 5 -69.82 -45.84 -35.24
N GLU A 6 -70.10 -45.49 -36.50
CA GLU A 6 -69.08 -45.04 -37.45
C GLU A 6 -68.49 -43.68 -37.06
N LEU A 7 -69.33 -42.74 -36.59
CA LEU A 7 -68.86 -41.45 -36.10
C LEU A 7 -67.99 -41.57 -34.85
N GLN A 8 -68.34 -42.49 -33.95
CA GLN A 8 -67.57 -42.75 -32.73
C GLN A 8 -66.23 -43.42 -33.05
N ALA A 9 -66.20 -44.37 -33.99
CA ALA A 9 -64.97 -44.97 -34.49
C ALA A 9 -64.05 -43.95 -35.21
N LEU A 10 -64.62 -42.97 -35.91
CA LEU A 10 -63.84 -41.90 -36.56
C LEU A 10 -63.23 -40.93 -35.54
N LYS A 11 -64.00 -40.55 -34.50
CA LYS A 11 -63.51 -39.72 -33.39
C LYS A 11 -62.38 -40.40 -32.63
N ASP A 12 -62.54 -41.68 -32.29
CA ASP A 12 -61.49 -42.45 -31.60
C ASP A 12 -60.20 -42.56 -32.43
N ARG A 13 -60.32 -42.68 -33.76
CA ARG A 13 -59.16 -42.67 -34.67
C ARG A 13 -58.49 -41.29 -34.75
N MET A 14 -59.29 -40.22 -34.77
CA MET A 14 -58.79 -38.84 -34.76
C MET A 14 -58.07 -38.50 -33.45
N GLU A 15 -58.65 -38.87 -32.31
CA GLU A 15 -58.05 -38.65 -30.99
C GLU A 15 -56.74 -39.44 -30.83
N LYS A 16 -56.72 -40.69 -31.32
CA LYS A 16 -55.48 -41.49 -31.41
C LYS A 16 -54.43 -40.84 -32.33
N MET A 17 -54.83 -40.28 -33.48
CA MET A 17 -53.92 -39.56 -34.38
C MET A 17 -53.39 -38.27 -33.76
N GLU A 18 -54.23 -37.51 -33.06
CA GLU A 18 -53.82 -36.26 -32.43
C GLU A 18 -52.85 -36.50 -31.26
N THR A 19 -53.12 -37.50 -30.44
CA THR A 19 -52.22 -37.90 -29.34
C THR A 19 -50.87 -38.35 -29.89
N ARG A 20 -50.87 -39.12 -31.00
CA ARG A 20 -49.64 -39.56 -31.67
C ARG A 20 -48.89 -38.39 -32.32
N SER A 21 -49.60 -37.46 -32.96
CA SER A 21 -49.02 -36.25 -33.58
C SER A 21 -48.41 -35.32 -32.53
N ARG A 22 -49.09 -35.07 -31.42
CA ARG A 22 -48.56 -34.29 -30.28
C ARG A 22 -47.30 -34.95 -29.71
N ARG A 23 -47.29 -36.27 -29.56
CA ARG A 23 -46.11 -37.01 -29.08
C ARG A 23 -44.93 -36.90 -30.05
N ILE A 24 -45.15 -37.10 -31.35
CA ILE A 24 -44.10 -36.97 -32.38
C ILE A 24 -43.59 -35.53 -32.47
N ARG A 25 -44.47 -34.53 -32.39
CA ARG A 25 -44.09 -33.11 -32.38
C ARG A 25 -43.24 -32.74 -31.16
N ASN A 26 -43.58 -33.24 -29.98
CA ASN A 26 -42.80 -32.97 -28.78
C ASN A 26 -41.44 -33.70 -28.82
N LEU A 27 -41.40 -34.93 -29.32
CA LEU A 27 -40.14 -35.67 -29.51
C LEU A 27 -39.21 -35.00 -30.53
N SER A 28 -39.76 -34.51 -31.65
CA SER A 28 -38.98 -33.79 -32.66
C SER A 28 -38.48 -32.43 -32.18
N LEU A 29 -39.29 -31.68 -31.42
CA LEU A 29 -38.85 -30.42 -30.82
C LEU A 29 -37.74 -30.65 -29.79
N SER A 30 -37.89 -31.63 -28.89
CA SER A 30 -36.85 -31.97 -27.92
C SER A 30 -35.56 -32.44 -28.61
N GLY A 31 -35.66 -33.26 -29.66
CA GLY A 31 -34.52 -33.68 -30.45
C GLY A 31 -33.82 -32.51 -31.16
N PHE A 32 -34.59 -31.57 -31.72
CA PHE A 32 -34.07 -30.36 -32.33
C PHE A 32 -33.36 -29.46 -31.32
N LEU A 33 -33.96 -29.24 -30.15
CA LEU A 33 -33.34 -28.44 -29.07
C LEU A 33 -32.07 -29.10 -28.53
N ALA A 34 -32.03 -30.43 -28.42
CA ALA A 34 -30.83 -31.17 -28.04
C ALA A 34 -29.71 -31.01 -29.09
N LEU A 35 -30.04 -31.13 -30.38
CA LEU A 35 -29.07 -30.91 -31.46
C LEU A 35 -28.58 -29.47 -31.50
N LEU A 36 -29.48 -28.50 -31.36
CA LEU A 36 -29.16 -27.08 -31.36
C LEU A 36 -28.26 -26.70 -30.18
N SER A 37 -28.49 -27.27 -28.99
CA SER A 37 -27.63 -27.03 -27.83
C SER A 37 -26.23 -27.62 -28.00
N VAL A 38 -26.09 -28.83 -28.55
CA VAL A 38 -24.77 -29.40 -28.89
C VAL A 38 -24.05 -28.54 -29.92
N LEU A 39 -24.76 -28.05 -30.94
CA LEU A 39 -24.19 -27.21 -31.98
C LEU A 39 -23.70 -25.87 -31.41
N LEU A 40 -24.48 -25.26 -30.50
CA LEU A 40 -24.10 -24.01 -29.83
C LEU A 40 -22.90 -24.19 -28.89
N LEU A 41 -22.82 -25.33 -28.17
CA LEU A 41 -21.66 -25.67 -27.34
C LEU A 41 -20.40 -25.92 -28.19
N GLY A 42 -20.54 -26.49 -29.39
CA GLY A 42 -19.45 -26.74 -30.32
C GLY A 42 -18.88 -25.49 -31.02
N GLN A 43 -19.60 -24.36 -30.97
CA GLN A 43 -19.16 -23.09 -31.55
C GLN A 43 -18.42 -22.18 -30.56
N ALA A 44 -18.32 -22.58 -29.29
CA ALA A 44 -17.52 -21.86 -28.31
C ALA A 44 -16.03 -22.04 -28.65
N ALA A 45 -15.34 -20.93 -28.94
CA ALA A 45 -13.90 -20.96 -29.12
C ALA A 45 -13.24 -21.53 -27.85
N PRO A 46 -12.32 -22.51 -27.96
CA PRO A 46 -11.64 -23.04 -26.79
C PRO A 46 -10.81 -21.91 -26.15
N SER A 47 -11.12 -21.56 -24.90
CA SER A 47 -10.23 -20.71 -24.11
C SER A 47 -8.96 -21.52 -23.80
N LYS A 48 -7.80 -21.01 -24.20
CA LYS A 48 -6.52 -21.62 -23.81
C LYS A 48 -6.20 -21.21 -22.37
N THR A 49 -6.88 -21.82 -21.42
CA THR A 49 -6.66 -21.61 -19.98
C THR A 49 -5.83 -22.75 -19.42
N LEU A 50 -4.82 -22.43 -18.61
CA LEU A 50 -4.11 -23.40 -17.78
C LEU A 50 -4.75 -23.37 -16.39
N GLU A 51 -5.51 -24.41 -16.06
CA GLU A 51 -6.13 -24.56 -14.73
C GLU A 51 -5.33 -25.53 -13.89
N GLY A 52 -4.98 -25.11 -12.67
CA GLY A 52 -4.21 -25.91 -11.74
C GLY A 52 -4.03 -25.17 -10.42
N GLN A 53 -3.72 -25.92 -9.36
CA GLN A 53 -3.42 -25.33 -8.05
C GLN A 53 -2.00 -24.76 -8.00
N GLU A 54 -1.12 -25.26 -8.88
CA GLU A 54 0.28 -24.89 -8.93
C GLU A 54 0.82 -24.98 -10.35
N LEU A 55 1.63 -24.01 -10.76
CA LEU A 55 2.47 -24.04 -11.96
C LEU A 55 3.93 -23.92 -11.52
N ILE A 56 4.74 -24.88 -11.95
CA ILE A 56 6.15 -24.98 -11.57
C ILE A 56 7.00 -24.92 -12.82
N LEU A 57 7.96 -23.98 -12.87
CA LEU A 57 9.01 -23.96 -13.89
C LEU A 57 10.28 -24.56 -13.27
N THR A 58 10.82 -25.59 -13.92
CA THR A 58 12.09 -26.21 -13.56
C THR A 58 13.19 -25.83 -14.54
N ASP A 59 14.43 -25.80 -14.07
CA ASP A 59 15.60 -25.66 -14.95
C ASP A 59 16.02 -27.00 -15.58
N GLY A 60 17.09 -26.99 -16.38
CA GLY A 60 17.62 -28.18 -17.04
C GLY A 60 18.16 -29.27 -16.09
N ASN A 61 18.38 -28.94 -14.82
CA ASN A 61 18.78 -29.89 -13.77
C ASN A 61 17.57 -30.43 -13.00
N GLY A 62 16.34 -30.01 -13.34
CA GLY A 62 15.12 -30.39 -12.64
C GLY A 62 14.84 -29.59 -11.37
N LEU A 63 15.62 -28.53 -11.08
CA LEU A 63 15.41 -27.69 -9.91
C LEU A 63 14.28 -26.69 -10.17
N ARG A 64 13.39 -26.50 -9.20
CA ARG A 64 12.29 -25.52 -9.25
C ARG A 64 12.87 -24.11 -9.23
N ARG A 65 12.48 -23.26 -10.18
CA ARG A 65 12.94 -21.86 -10.28
C ARG A 65 11.81 -20.86 -10.12
N VAL A 66 10.61 -21.19 -10.59
CA VAL A 66 9.42 -20.37 -10.41
C VAL A 66 8.27 -21.24 -9.94
N VAL A 67 7.52 -20.75 -8.96
CA VAL A 67 6.30 -21.37 -8.45
C VAL A 67 5.19 -20.34 -8.47
N ILE A 68 4.10 -20.65 -9.17
CA ILE A 68 2.84 -19.91 -9.09
C ILE A 68 1.85 -20.82 -8.39
N SER A 69 1.35 -20.42 -7.22
CA SER A 69 0.46 -21.27 -6.41
C SER A 69 -0.65 -20.44 -5.81
N ALA A 70 -1.85 -21.02 -5.74
CA ALA A 70 -3.01 -20.41 -5.09
C ALA A 70 -3.12 -20.74 -3.59
N GLN A 71 -2.16 -21.48 -3.02
CA GLN A 71 -2.33 -22.12 -1.69
C GLN A 71 -1.15 -21.95 -0.73
N VAL A 72 -0.10 -21.22 -1.08
CA VAL A 72 1.05 -21.07 -0.17
C VAL A 72 0.63 -20.24 1.03
N ALA A 73 0.53 -20.89 2.19
CA ALA A 73 -0.03 -20.34 3.42
C ALA A 73 -1.46 -19.78 3.27
N GLY A 74 -2.25 -20.34 2.33
CA GLY A 74 -3.62 -19.89 2.06
C GLY A 74 -3.74 -18.69 1.14
N GLU A 75 -2.63 -18.19 0.59
CA GLU A 75 -2.61 -16.99 -0.26
C GLU A 75 -1.98 -17.27 -1.64
N PRO A 76 -2.45 -16.57 -2.70
CA PRO A 76 -1.80 -16.62 -3.99
C PRO A 76 -0.37 -16.08 -3.93
N VAL A 77 0.58 -16.82 -4.50
CA VAL A 77 1.99 -16.44 -4.60
C VAL A 77 2.56 -16.71 -5.99
N ILE A 78 3.47 -15.84 -6.41
CA ILE A 78 4.44 -16.07 -7.47
C ILE A 78 5.81 -15.95 -6.83
N ALA A 79 6.57 -17.03 -6.77
CA ALA A 79 7.83 -17.12 -6.06
C ALA A 79 8.99 -17.49 -7.00
N LEU A 80 10.14 -16.85 -6.80
CA LEU A 80 11.43 -17.20 -7.40
C LEU A 80 12.28 -17.95 -6.37
N LEU A 81 12.85 -19.08 -6.77
CA LEU A 81 13.60 -19.98 -5.89
C LEU A 81 15.09 -20.02 -6.27
N ASP A 82 15.97 -20.05 -5.27
CA ASP A 82 17.41 -20.26 -5.46
C ASP A 82 17.77 -21.73 -5.75
N VAL A 83 19.08 -22.06 -5.79
CA VAL A 83 19.55 -23.42 -6.09
C VAL A 83 19.29 -24.39 -4.94
N GLU A 84 19.15 -23.87 -3.71
CA GLU A 84 18.76 -24.60 -2.51
C GLU A 84 17.24 -24.77 -2.37
N GLY A 85 16.46 -24.18 -3.29
CA GLY A 85 14.99 -24.22 -3.28
C GLY A 85 14.34 -23.25 -2.30
N GLN A 86 15.08 -22.27 -1.76
CA GLN A 86 14.53 -21.23 -0.91
C GLN A 86 13.92 -20.12 -1.75
N ILE A 87 12.79 -19.58 -1.29
CA ILE A 87 12.15 -18.44 -1.95
C ILE A 87 13.02 -17.19 -1.71
N ARG A 88 13.50 -16.59 -2.80
CA ARG A 88 14.32 -15.36 -2.78
C ARG A 88 13.54 -14.10 -3.02
N ALA A 89 12.48 -14.20 -3.80
CA ALA A 89 11.67 -13.06 -4.19
C ALA A 89 10.30 -13.54 -4.61
N GLY A 90 9.31 -12.66 -4.57
CA GLY A 90 8.01 -13.00 -5.09
C GLY A 90 6.99 -11.89 -4.98
N MET A 91 5.79 -12.22 -5.46
CA MET A 91 4.57 -11.45 -5.28
C MET A 91 3.58 -12.32 -4.51
N ARG A 92 2.87 -11.73 -3.57
CA ARG A 92 1.82 -12.41 -2.79
C ARG A 92 0.69 -11.46 -2.44
N LEU A 93 -0.47 -12.03 -2.14
CA LEU A 93 -1.42 -11.35 -1.25
C LEU A 93 -0.97 -11.61 0.20
N ARG A 94 -1.23 -10.67 1.10
CA ARG A 94 -1.09 -10.82 2.55
C ARG A 94 -2.26 -10.15 3.24
N ASP A 95 -3.11 -10.92 3.89
CA ASP A 95 -4.36 -10.44 4.50
C ASP A 95 -5.25 -9.70 3.47
N GLY A 96 -5.15 -10.09 2.19
CA GLY A 96 -5.82 -9.43 1.06
C GLY A 96 -5.04 -8.28 0.42
N ASP A 97 -3.99 -7.78 1.07
CA ASP A 97 -3.17 -6.68 0.55
C ASP A 97 -2.11 -7.21 -0.43
N PRO A 98 -2.00 -6.67 -1.66
CA PRO A 98 -0.99 -7.12 -2.60
C PRO A 98 0.39 -6.60 -2.21
N GLY A 99 1.41 -7.44 -2.37
CA GLY A 99 2.78 -7.07 -2.10
C GLY A 99 3.82 -7.88 -2.86
N MET A 100 5.03 -7.33 -2.90
CA MET A 100 6.25 -7.94 -3.41
C MET A 100 7.27 -8.02 -2.28
N PHE A 101 8.13 -9.03 -2.30
CA PHE A 101 9.14 -9.21 -1.26
C PHE A 101 10.45 -9.72 -1.83
N LEU A 102 11.53 -9.45 -1.11
CA LEU A 102 12.84 -10.07 -1.27
C LEU A 102 13.23 -10.69 0.07
N ASN A 103 13.71 -11.92 0.04
CA ASN A 103 14.21 -12.62 1.22
C ASN A 103 15.74 -12.60 1.27
N ASP A 104 16.30 -12.64 2.48
CA ASP A 104 17.71 -12.82 2.78
C ASP A 104 18.14 -14.30 2.64
N THR A 105 19.43 -14.60 2.82
CA THR A 105 20.02 -15.96 2.75
C THR A 105 19.42 -16.96 3.73
N HIS A 106 18.71 -16.50 4.76
CA HIS A 106 18.05 -17.33 5.76
C HIS A 106 16.54 -17.46 5.49
N GLY A 107 16.04 -16.95 4.36
CA GLY A 107 14.62 -17.01 3.99
C GLY A 107 13.75 -15.97 4.70
N ARG A 108 14.35 -14.96 5.34
CA ARG A 108 13.62 -13.88 6.05
C ARG A 108 13.43 -12.69 5.12
N GLU A 109 12.28 -12.03 5.21
CA GLU A 109 11.98 -10.86 4.38
C GLU A 109 12.95 -9.71 4.69
N ALA A 110 13.80 -9.35 3.73
CA ALA A 110 14.76 -8.25 3.78
C ALA A 110 14.18 -6.96 3.19
N MET A 111 13.25 -7.09 2.25
CA MET A 111 12.52 -5.97 1.64
C MET A 111 11.08 -6.36 1.37
N ARG A 112 10.16 -5.42 1.57
CA ARG A 112 8.76 -5.55 1.16
C ARG A 112 8.28 -4.29 0.48
N MET A 113 7.50 -4.46 -0.58
CA MET A 113 6.64 -3.43 -1.16
C MET A 113 5.21 -3.90 -1.02
N ALA A 114 4.29 -3.07 -0.53
CA ALA A 114 2.91 -3.47 -0.35
C ALA A 114 1.96 -2.29 -0.54
N LEU A 115 0.70 -2.61 -0.86
CA LEU A 115 -0.40 -1.66 -0.83
C LEU A 115 -1.29 -2.01 0.37
N GLY A 116 -1.02 -1.37 1.51
CA GLY A 116 -1.84 -1.55 2.70
C GLY A 116 -3.05 -0.63 2.74
N SER A 117 -3.92 -0.82 3.72
CA SER A 117 -5.11 0.03 3.94
C SER A 117 -4.80 1.52 4.12
N ALA A 118 -3.62 1.87 4.64
CA ALA A 118 -3.19 3.26 4.80
C ALA A 118 -2.51 3.85 3.55
N GLY A 119 -2.23 3.02 2.54
CA GLY A 119 -1.57 3.39 1.29
C GLY A 119 -0.35 2.54 0.95
N PRO A 120 0.37 2.87 -0.14
CA PRO A 120 1.54 2.14 -0.59
C PRO A 120 2.76 2.36 0.32
N GLU A 121 3.50 1.29 0.54
CA GLU A 121 4.68 1.26 1.41
C GLU A 121 5.81 0.38 0.85
N ILE A 122 7.05 0.77 1.16
CA ILE A 122 8.27 0.01 0.94
C ILE A 122 9.05 -0.03 2.25
N PHE A 123 9.40 -1.22 2.74
CA PHE A 123 10.23 -1.41 3.93
C PHE A 123 11.52 -2.17 3.60
N LEU A 124 12.59 -1.77 4.29
CA LEU A 124 13.84 -2.51 4.38
C LEU A 124 14.02 -2.98 5.83
N TYR A 125 14.26 -4.28 6.00
CA TYR A 125 14.38 -4.93 7.30
C TYR A 125 15.85 -5.18 7.65
N ASP A 126 16.19 -5.14 8.94
CA ASP A 126 17.47 -5.64 9.44
C ASP A 126 17.41 -7.14 9.81
N ASP A 127 18.54 -7.69 10.25
CA ASP A 127 18.67 -9.09 10.66
C ASP A 127 17.77 -9.47 11.87
N ASN A 128 17.24 -8.50 12.60
CA ASN A 128 16.30 -8.72 13.70
C ASN A 128 14.84 -8.60 13.24
N GLN A 129 14.60 -8.55 11.93
CA GLN A 129 13.30 -8.30 11.30
C GLN A 129 12.63 -6.99 11.76
N VAL A 130 13.45 -5.98 12.09
CA VAL A 130 12.98 -4.63 12.33
C VAL A 130 13.00 -3.86 11.01
N ALA A 131 11.86 -3.30 10.60
CA ALA A 131 11.80 -2.36 9.48
C ALA A 131 12.58 -1.08 9.83
N ARG A 132 13.80 -0.96 9.30
CA ARG A 132 14.73 0.14 9.58
C ARG A 132 14.47 1.36 8.73
N THR A 133 14.06 1.15 7.49
CA THR A 133 13.76 2.21 6.54
C THR A 133 12.38 1.98 5.97
N GLY A 134 11.57 3.04 5.92
CA GLY A 134 10.28 3.02 5.26
C GLY A 134 10.13 4.18 4.30
N PHE A 135 9.56 3.90 3.13
CA PHE A 135 9.05 4.88 2.18
C PHE A 135 7.56 4.61 2.03
N ALA A 136 6.71 5.58 2.30
CA ALA A 136 5.28 5.36 2.27
C ALA A 136 4.53 6.61 1.84
N VAL A 137 3.35 6.39 1.27
CA VAL A 137 2.28 7.40 1.25
C VAL A 137 1.25 6.92 2.25
N GLN A 138 1.35 7.40 3.49
CA GLN A 138 0.47 6.97 4.58
C GLN A 138 -0.60 8.02 4.81
N ASN A 139 -1.88 7.65 4.64
CA ASN A 139 -3.02 8.57 4.76
C ASN A 139 -2.85 9.84 3.89
N ASN A 140 -2.41 9.67 2.64
CA ASN A 140 -2.08 10.74 1.69
C ASN A 140 -0.88 11.63 2.07
N VAL A 141 -0.11 11.27 3.10
CA VAL A 141 1.13 11.96 3.46
C VAL A 141 2.33 11.16 2.93
N PRO A 142 3.04 11.64 1.90
CA PRO A 142 4.27 11.00 1.46
C PRO A 142 5.38 11.24 2.48
N GLY A 143 6.15 10.19 2.77
CA GLY A 143 7.28 10.30 3.68
C GLY A 143 8.28 9.17 3.63
N LEU A 144 9.41 9.44 4.27
CA LEU A 144 10.50 8.52 4.55
C LEU A 144 10.77 8.54 6.06
N PHE A 145 10.99 7.37 6.66
CA PHE A 145 11.42 7.29 8.05
C PHE A 145 12.59 6.33 8.24
N LEU A 146 13.37 6.58 9.29
CA LEU A 146 14.36 5.65 9.81
C LEU A 146 14.03 5.27 11.26
N ARG A 147 14.11 3.97 11.57
CA ARG A 147 13.91 3.42 12.91
C ARG A 147 15.19 2.86 13.50
N ASP A 148 15.33 2.97 14.81
CA ASP A 148 16.40 2.30 15.54
C ASP A 148 16.05 0.82 15.86
N ALA A 149 16.92 0.17 16.64
CA ALA A 149 16.78 -1.25 16.98
C ALA A 149 15.55 -1.50 17.88
N ASP A 150 15.15 -0.48 18.65
CA ASP A 150 13.98 -0.51 19.53
C ASP A 150 12.69 -0.14 18.78
N ARG A 151 12.74 -0.08 17.44
CA ARG A 151 11.63 0.26 16.53
C ARG A 151 11.14 1.69 16.66
N LYS A 152 11.92 2.56 17.31
CA LYS A 152 11.58 3.97 17.49
C LYS A 152 12.05 4.78 16.30
N GLU A 153 11.21 5.69 15.82
CA GLU A 153 11.57 6.57 14.72
C GLU A 153 12.60 7.61 15.17
N ARG A 154 13.71 7.70 14.43
CA ARG A 154 14.81 8.63 14.68
C ARG A 154 14.90 9.74 13.64
N LEU A 155 14.52 9.44 12.40
CA LEU A 155 14.38 10.40 11.31
C LEU A 155 13.00 10.26 10.69
N ASN A 156 12.36 11.38 10.41
CA ASN A 156 11.15 11.46 9.60
C ASN A 156 11.32 12.59 8.58
N ILE A 157 11.03 12.31 7.31
CA ILE A 157 10.96 13.28 6.22
C ILE A 157 9.55 13.17 5.64
N THR A 158 8.76 14.23 5.68
CA THR A 158 7.36 14.21 5.20
C THR A 158 7.02 15.47 4.42
N VAL A 159 5.99 15.39 3.58
CA VAL A 159 5.35 16.57 2.99
C VAL A 159 3.90 16.61 3.45
N GLN A 160 3.53 17.66 4.17
CA GLN A 160 2.17 17.90 4.69
C GLN A 160 1.65 19.24 4.15
N ASP A 161 0.41 19.62 4.49
CA ASP A 161 -0.23 20.87 4.04
C ASP A 161 0.60 22.13 4.36
N GLY A 162 1.45 22.07 5.40
CA GLY A 162 2.36 23.15 5.79
C GLY A 162 3.69 23.19 5.01
N GLY A 163 3.95 22.22 4.13
CA GLY A 163 5.19 22.06 3.37
C GLY A 163 6.02 20.83 3.79
N PRO A 164 7.23 20.66 3.20
CA PRO A 164 8.14 19.58 3.57
C PRO A 164 8.73 19.80 4.96
N SER A 165 8.96 18.69 5.68
CA SER A 165 9.61 18.69 6.98
C SER A 165 10.63 17.56 7.11
N ILE A 166 11.71 17.84 7.84
CA ILE A 166 12.71 16.86 8.29
C ILE A 166 12.77 16.97 9.81
N MET A 167 12.63 15.85 10.50
CA MET A 167 12.61 15.79 11.95
C MET A 167 13.55 14.70 12.47
N LEU A 168 14.44 15.07 13.38
CA LEU A 168 15.29 14.16 14.12
C LEU A 168 14.80 14.03 15.56
N LYS A 169 14.66 12.79 16.05
CA LYS A 169 14.20 12.47 17.40
C LYS A 169 15.31 11.82 18.23
N ASP A 170 15.37 12.15 19.52
CA ASP A 170 16.25 11.47 20.49
C ASP A 170 15.71 10.09 20.91
N SER A 171 16.43 9.39 21.79
CA SER A 171 16.09 8.05 22.29
C SER A 171 14.71 7.95 22.95
N SER A 172 14.22 9.06 23.48
CA SER A 172 12.92 9.24 24.13
C SER A 172 11.83 9.69 23.16
N GLU A 173 12.11 9.66 21.85
CA GLU A 173 11.23 10.04 20.74
C GLU A 173 10.86 11.53 20.73
N ARG A 174 11.64 12.36 21.44
CA ARG A 174 11.45 13.81 21.46
C ARG A 174 12.20 14.45 20.29
N SER A 175 11.55 15.34 19.57
CA SER A 175 12.14 16.08 18.47
C SER A 175 13.27 16.97 18.97
N ARG A 176 14.48 16.79 18.42
CA ARG A 176 15.68 17.55 18.77
C ARG A 176 16.09 18.54 17.70
N LEU A 177 15.81 18.20 16.45
CA LEU A 177 16.03 19.07 15.31
C LEU A 177 14.85 18.95 14.36
N GLN A 178 14.38 20.09 13.87
CA GLN A 178 13.33 20.17 12.86
C GLN A 178 13.74 21.20 11.80
N LEU A 179 13.74 20.80 10.53
CA LEU A 179 13.75 21.70 9.39
C LEU A 179 12.37 21.63 8.78
N ALA A 180 11.63 22.71 8.77
CA ALA A 180 10.23 22.69 8.33
C ALA A 180 9.79 24.05 7.81
N PHE A 181 8.54 24.10 7.38
CA PHE A 181 7.82 25.32 7.08
C PHE A 181 6.74 25.54 8.15
N ASN A 182 6.61 26.78 8.63
CA ASN A 182 5.50 27.22 9.49
C ASN A 182 4.73 28.30 8.74
N ASN A 183 3.51 28.00 8.32
CA ASN A 183 2.68 28.90 7.49
C ASN A 183 3.48 29.40 6.27
N ASN A 184 4.06 28.47 5.50
CA ASN A 184 4.94 28.71 4.34
C ASN A 184 6.25 29.46 4.63
N ARG A 185 6.65 29.62 5.90
CA ARG A 185 7.93 30.24 6.25
C ARG A 185 8.96 29.21 6.70
N PRO A 186 10.17 29.22 6.14
CA PRO A 186 11.21 28.26 6.51
C PRO A 186 11.64 28.48 7.97
N MET A 187 11.85 27.38 8.68
CA MET A 187 12.40 27.38 10.01
C MET A 187 13.31 26.19 10.28
N ILE A 188 14.30 26.42 11.13
CA ILE A 188 15.13 25.41 11.79
C ILE A 188 14.93 25.55 13.29
N LEU A 189 14.55 24.47 13.96
CA LEU A 189 14.38 24.41 15.40
C LEU A 189 15.37 23.41 15.99
N LEU A 190 16.12 23.83 17.01
CA LEU A 190 16.87 22.92 17.88
C LEU A 190 16.27 22.98 19.27
N SER A 191 15.84 21.83 19.76
CA SER A 191 15.18 21.68 21.06
C SER A 191 16.09 20.97 22.06
N ASP A 192 15.84 21.18 23.34
CA ASP A 192 16.49 20.45 24.43
C ASP A 192 15.81 19.11 24.75
N GLN A 193 16.29 18.43 25.80
CA GLN A 193 15.76 17.12 26.22
C GLN A 193 14.31 17.18 26.71
N ASN A 194 13.82 18.36 27.08
CA ASN A 194 12.43 18.57 27.49
C ASN A 194 11.55 19.00 26.30
N ALA A 195 12.07 18.87 25.07
CA ALA A 195 11.46 19.35 23.82
C ALA A 195 11.27 20.88 23.77
N ALA A 196 11.93 21.64 24.66
CA ALA A 196 11.87 23.09 24.64
C ALA A 196 12.84 23.64 23.59
N ALA A 197 12.35 24.50 22.70
CA ALA A 197 13.16 25.17 21.70
C ALA A 197 14.26 26.02 22.36
N ARG A 198 15.53 25.77 22.02
CA ARG A 198 16.69 26.54 22.50
C ARG A 198 17.30 27.41 21.42
N ILE A 199 17.25 26.96 20.17
CA ILE A 199 17.68 27.76 19.02
C ILE A 199 16.59 27.68 17.96
N SER A 200 16.20 28.82 17.42
CA SER A 200 15.34 28.89 16.23
C SER A 200 15.94 29.83 15.20
N VAL A 201 16.14 29.33 13.99
CA VAL A 201 16.43 30.12 12.79
C VAL A 201 15.14 30.20 11.99
N LEU A 202 14.65 31.40 11.71
CA LEU A 202 13.36 31.60 11.06
C LEU A 202 13.40 32.79 10.12
N VAL A 203 12.53 32.77 9.13
CA VAL A 203 12.15 33.95 8.35
C VAL A 203 10.76 34.36 8.80
N ASP A 204 10.55 35.64 9.10
CA ASP A 204 9.25 36.14 9.51
C ASP A 204 8.33 36.46 8.32
N ARG A 205 7.19 37.12 8.58
CA ARG A 205 6.19 37.45 7.55
C ARG A 205 6.64 38.51 6.55
N ASP A 206 7.60 39.35 6.95
CA ASP A 206 8.10 40.46 6.17
C ASP A 206 9.34 40.03 5.35
N GLY A 207 9.77 38.77 5.53
CA GLY A 207 10.92 38.18 4.86
C GLY A 207 12.21 38.35 5.64
N ASP A 208 12.14 38.89 6.85
CA ASP A 208 13.31 39.19 7.65
C ASP A 208 13.80 37.92 8.39
N PRO A 209 15.08 37.53 8.22
CA PRO A 209 15.66 36.39 8.93
C PRO A 209 15.99 36.74 10.38
N SER A 210 15.82 35.77 11.28
CA SER A 210 16.32 35.85 12.65
C SER A 210 16.85 34.53 13.19
N VAL A 211 17.85 34.63 14.07
CA VAL A 211 18.36 33.57 14.92
C VAL A 211 18.07 33.94 16.35
N ASN A 212 17.33 33.08 17.05
CA ASN A 212 16.91 33.31 18.43
C ASN A 212 17.50 32.23 19.32
N LEU A 213 18.13 32.63 20.41
CA LEU A 213 18.58 31.76 21.49
C LEU A 213 17.65 31.95 22.68
N ARG A 214 17.22 30.85 23.29
CA ARG A 214 16.33 30.85 24.45
C ARG A 214 16.99 30.22 25.66
N ASP A 215 16.76 30.81 26.83
CA ASP A 215 17.20 30.28 28.12
C ASP A 215 16.42 28.99 28.49
N HIS A 216 16.71 28.39 29.66
CA HIS A 216 16.02 27.19 30.12
C HIS A 216 14.51 27.36 30.37
N ALA A 217 14.06 28.57 30.70
CA ALA A 217 12.66 28.92 30.84
C ALA A 217 11.97 29.23 29.49
N SER A 218 12.71 29.11 28.38
CA SER A 218 12.27 29.40 27.01
C SER A 218 12.06 30.89 26.71
N ASN A 219 12.57 31.76 27.57
CA ASN A 219 12.63 33.20 27.36
C ASN A 219 13.74 33.51 26.35
N ALA A 220 13.57 34.57 25.55
CA ALA A 220 14.62 35.03 24.66
C ALA A 220 15.83 35.51 25.49
N ALA A 221 17.00 34.97 25.18
CA ALA A 221 18.27 35.36 25.80
C ALA A 221 19.15 36.16 24.82
N ALA A 222 19.11 35.79 23.54
CA ALA A 222 19.76 36.54 22.48
C ALA A 222 18.96 36.44 21.17
N ARG A 223 18.99 37.51 20.37
CA ARG A 223 18.43 37.54 19.02
C ARG A 223 19.38 38.27 18.09
N PHE A 224 19.60 37.68 16.92
CA PHE A 224 20.24 38.28 15.77
C PHE A 224 19.19 38.33 14.67
N SER A 225 18.90 39.51 14.12
CA SER A 225 17.81 39.67 13.15
C SER A 225 18.12 40.73 12.12
N LEU A 226 17.51 40.64 10.95
CA LEU A 226 17.28 41.83 10.13
C LEU A 226 15.91 42.41 10.52
N THR A 227 15.77 43.73 10.51
CA THR A 227 14.48 44.42 10.58
C THR A 227 14.44 45.41 9.43
N GLY A 228 13.62 45.16 8.41
CA GLY A 228 13.63 45.97 7.19
C GLY A 228 15.01 45.97 6.52
N SER A 229 15.71 44.83 6.51
CA SER A 229 17.11 44.67 6.09
C SER A 229 18.20 45.31 6.97
N GLU A 230 17.85 45.96 8.08
CA GLU A 230 18.84 46.51 9.02
C GLU A 230 19.26 45.47 10.08
N PRO A 231 20.57 45.23 10.27
CA PRO A 231 21.06 44.16 11.14
C PRO A 231 21.06 44.54 12.62
N SER A 232 20.21 43.88 13.39
CA SER A 232 20.03 44.09 14.82
C SER A 232 20.55 42.94 15.68
N ILE A 233 21.05 43.29 16.86
CA ILE A 233 21.45 42.36 17.92
C ILE A 233 20.77 42.78 19.23
N LEU A 234 20.11 41.83 19.89
CA LEU A 234 19.48 42.01 21.19
C LEU A 234 19.98 40.92 22.15
N LEU A 235 20.49 41.33 23.32
CA LEU A 235 20.87 40.46 24.43
C LEU A 235 19.99 40.81 25.64
N ILE A 236 19.44 39.79 26.30
CA ILE A 236 18.45 39.95 27.37
C ILE A 236 18.92 39.19 28.61
N GLU A 237 18.83 39.83 29.78
CA GLU A 237 19.06 39.22 31.08
C GLU A 237 17.94 38.25 31.46
N LYS A 238 18.22 37.39 32.45
CA LYS A 238 17.24 36.41 32.96
C LYS A 238 15.94 37.08 33.47
N ASN A 239 16.01 38.31 33.97
CA ASN A 239 14.86 39.06 34.46
C ASN A 239 14.05 39.76 33.33
N GLY A 240 14.52 39.70 32.08
CA GLY A 240 13.89 40.33 30.92
C GLY A 240 14.50 41.69 30.53
N ASP A 241 15.45 42.23 31.30
CA ASP A 241 16.08 43.51 31.00
C ASP A 241 17.05 43.39 29.81
N LYS A 242 17.14 44.45 28.99
CA LYS A 242 18.07 44.48 27.86
C LYS A 242 19.49 44.71 28.36
N ILE A 243 20.40 43.78 28.09
CA ILE A 243 21.84 43.93 28.32
C ILE A 243 22.43 44.82 27.22
N PHE A 244 22.05 44.54 25.99
CA PHE A 244 22.58 45.18 24.80
C PHE A 244 21.53 45.16 23.71
N GLU A 245 21.37 46.30 23.04
CA GLU A 245 20.53 46.42 21.85
C GLU A 245 21.26 47.34 20.87
N ARG A 246 21.44 46.86 19.65
CA ARG A 246 21.89 47.67 18.54
C ARG A 246 20.98 47.41 17.34
N PRO A 247 20.42 48.46 16.71
CA PRO A 247 19.68 48.34 15.46
C PRO A 247 20.61 48.01 14.28
#